data_AF-A0A835QGB3-F1
#
_entry.id   AF-A0A835QGB3-F1
#
_cell.length_a   1.000
_cell.length_b   1.000
_cell.length_c   1.000
_cell.angle_alpha   90.00
_cell.angle_beta   90.00
_cell.angle_gamma   90.00
#
_symmetry.space_group_name_H-M   'P 1'
#
loop_
_entity.id
_entity.type
_entity.pdbx_description
1 polymer ?
#
loop_
_entity_poly.entity_id
_entity_poly.type
_entity_poly.pdbx_seq_one_letter_code
_entity_poly.pdbx_strand_id
1 'polypeptide(L)'
;MPSHSYSDLLSLVSSHPTPSPRLPRVMTLPGVLSDADNEADTDAGGGPISPCPPTARRIIVTNHLPIRASRDPSSGIWSFSWDSDALAFQPRSGLPGGASSPDVVHVGTLRAEIDSTDQDAVAHLLSEKFRCVPVFLPPDLHNRFYHGFCKHYLWPLLHYHLPLSAAAFGGLRYDRGLWLAYLSANKLFADRVMEVLSPEDDFVWAHDYHLLALPTFLRKRFPRIKLGFFFHSPFPTSEIFRTIPVREELLRSLLNADLLGFHTFDYARHFLACCSRLLGLDYESKRGYIGLTTTAGL
;
A
#
# COMPACT_ATOMS: atom_id res chain seq x y z
N MET A 1 -4.69 24.31 -12.66
CA MET A 1 -3.26 24.13 -13.01
C MET A 1 -2.64 23.27 -11.92
N PRO A 2 -1.93 22.18 -12.22
CA PRO A 2 -1.45 21.27 -11.18
C PRO A 2 -0.39 21.97 -10.33
N SER A 3 -0.57 21.99 -9.01
CA SER A 3 0.39 22.49 -8.02
C SER A 3 1.80 21.98 -8.29
N HIS A 4 2.76 22.91 -8.31
CA HIS A 4 4.19 22.66 -8.57
C HIS A 4 4.83 21.62 -7.64
N SER A 5 4.22 21.32 -6.48
CA SER A 5 4.73 20.37 -5.50
C SER A 5 4.56 18.89 -5.91
N TYR A 6 3.58 18.56 -6.77
CA TYR A 6 3.33 17.18 -7.25
C TYR A 6 4.44 16.63 -8.18
N SER A 7 5.27 17.52 -8.72
CA SER A 7 6.36 17.18 -9.64
C SER A 7 7.66 16.82 -8.90
N ASP A 8 7.85 17.33 -7.68
CA ASP A 8 9.15 17.27 -7.00
C ASP A 8 9.53 15.89 -6.46
N LEU A 9 8.57 15.07 -6.02
CA LEU A 9 8.93 13.73 -5.50
C LEU A 9 9.45 12.77 -6.59
N LEU A 10 9.05 12.97 -7.85
CA LEU A 10 9.51 12.14 -8.97
C LEU A 10 10.74 12.72 -9.66
N SER A 11 10.92 14.04 -9.68
CA SER A 11 12.17 14.65 -10.15
C SER A 11 13.37 14.19 -9.31
N LEU A 12 13.13 13.88 -8.02
CA LEU A 12 14.13 13.33 -7.11
C LEU A 12 14.51 11.85 -7.37
N VAL A 13 13.71 11.07 -8.13
CA VAL A 13 13.88 9.60 -8.28
C VAL A 13 13.90 9.15 -9.75
N SER A 14 14.13 10.06 -10.70
CA SER A 14 14.19 9.72 -12.13
C SER A 14 15.58 9.23 -12.54
N SER A 15 15.76 7.90 -12.53
CA SER A 15 16.58 7.18 -13.51
C SER A 15 15.65 6.23 -14.28
N HIS A 16 15.74 6.25 -15.60
CA HIS A 16 14.88 5.48 -16.51
C HIS A 16 15.16 3.96 -16.42
N PRO A 17 14.16 3.09 -16.21
CA PRO A 17 14.29 1.67 -16.50
C PRO A 17 13.72 1.31 -17.88
N THR A 18 14.38 0.37 -18.53
CA THR A 18 14.00 -0.31 -19.77
C THR A 18 12.74 -1.18 -19.58
N PRO A 19 11.91 -1.37 -20.62
CA PRO A 19 10.65 -2.13 -20.49
C PRO A 19 10.91 -3.64 -20.44
N SER A 20 10.37 -4.31 -19.42
CA SER A 20 10.23 -5.77 -19.35
C SER A 20 8.98 -6.26 -20.11
N PRO A 21 8.98 -7.51 -20.61
CA PRO A 21 7.92 -8.02 -21.48
C PRO A 21 6.61 -8.27 -20.72
N ARG A 22 5.50 -7.82 -21.32
CA ARG A 22 4.13 -7.95 -20.80
C ARG A 22 3.57 -9.35 -21.10
N LEU A 23 2.91 -9.97 -20.11
CA LEU A 23 2.13 -11.19 -20.31
C LEU A 23 0.77 -10.87 -21.01
N PRO A 24 0.26 -11.76 -21.87
CA PRO A 24 -0.91 -11.48 -22.71
C PRO A 24 -2.24 -11.57 -21.95
N ARG A 25 -3.13 -10.60 -22.20
CA ARG A 25 -4.54 -10.59 -21.73
C ARG A 25 -5.43 -11.37 -22.69
N VAL A 26 -6.27 -12.25 -22.15
CA VAL A 26 -7.34 -12.95 -22.90
C VAL A 26 -8.57 -12.04 -22.97
N MET A 27 -9.00 -11.68 -24.19
CA MET A 27 -10.24 -10.97 -24.49
C MET A 27 -11.37 -11.99 -24.69
N THR A 28 -12.51 -11.79 -24.05
CA THR A 28 -13.78 -12.39 -24.45
C THR A 28 -14.74 -11.29 -24.92
N LEU A 29 -15.24 -11.44 -26.14
CA LEU A 29 -16.18 -10.54 -26.82
C LEU A 29 -17.62 -10.78 -26.32
N PRO A 30 -18.50 -9.76 -26.24
CA PRO A 30 -19.93 -9.97 -25.99
C PRO A 30 -20.68 -10.25 -27.30
N GLY A 31 -21.45 -11.34 -27.30
CA GLY A 31 -22.38 -11.72 -28.37
C GLY A 31 -23.74 -11.00 -28.28
N VAL A 32 -24.33 -10.83 -29.46
CA VAL A 32 -25.59 -10.16 -29.81
C VAL A 32 -26.83 -11.04 -29.53
N LEU A 33 -28.01 -10.40 -29.52
CA LEU A 33 -29.41 -10.89 -29.71
C LEU A 33 -30.26 -10.76 -28.43
N SER A 34 -31.55 -10.46 -28.40
CA SER A 34 -32.57 -9.90 -29.32
C SER A 34 -33.88 -9.92 -28.50
N ASP A 35 -34.70 -8.88 -28.58
CA ASP A 35 -36.00 -8.77 -27.90
C ASP A 35 -37.00 -9.85 -28.34
N ALA A 36 -37.70 -10.46 -27.37
CA ALA A 36 -39.01 -11.08 -27.57
C ALA A 36 -39.74 -11.23 -26.22
N ASP A 37 -40.90 -10.57 -26.12
CA ASP A 37 -41.86 -10.63 -25.03
C ASP A 37 -42.54 -12.00 -24.89
N ASN A 38 -42.81 -12.44 -23.66
CA ASN A 38 -44.05 -13.16 -23.29
C ASN A 38 -44.18 -13.32 -21.76
N GLU A 39 -45.29 -12.82 -21.22
CA GLU A 39 -45.79 -13.11 -19.88
C GLU A 39 -46.67 -14.36 -19.89
N ALA A 40 -46.48 -15.27 -18.92
CA ALA A 40 -47.55 -16.04 -18.26
C ALA A 40 -46.98 -16.90 -17.10
N ASP A 41 -47.67 -16.86 -15.97
CA ASP A 41 -47.44 -17.53 -14.68
C ASP A 41 -47.30 -19.07 -14.72
N THR A 42 -46.44 -19.65 -13.88
CA THR A 42 -46.78 -20.43 -12.65
C THR A 42 -45.62 -21.33 -12.18
N ASP A 43 -45.26 -21.16 -10.90
CA ASP A 43 -44.72 -22.08 -9.88
C ASP A 43 -43.59 -23.11 -10.15
N ALA A 44 -42.69 -23.20 -9.15
CA ALA A 44 -41.62 -24.17 -8.91
C ALA A 44 -40.38 -24.20 -9.84
N GLY A 45 -39.25 -23.72 -9.33
CA GLY A 45 -37.92 -24.03 -9.87
C GLY A 45 -36.92 -22.88 -9.69
N GLY A 46 -35.69 -23.22 -9.29
CA GLY A 46 -34.65 -22.27 -8.88
C GLY A 46 -34.50 -21.07 -9.83
N GLY A 47 -34.73 -19.87 -9.28
CA GLY A 47 -34.46 -18.63 -9.99
C GLY A 47 -32.99 -18.57 -10.42
N PRO A 48 -32.69 -17.98 -11.58
CA PRO A 48 -31.32 -17.83 -12.03
C PRO A 48 -30.58 -17.04 -10.95
N ILE A 49 -29.52 -17.66 -10.42
CA ILE A 49 -28.54 -17.00 -9.57
C ILE A 49 -28.08 -15.80 -10.39
N SER A 50 -28.57 -14.60 -10.05
CA SER A 50 -28.01 -13.37 -10.60
C SER A 50 -26.50 -13.48 -10.43
N PRO A 51 -25.68 -13.33 -11.48
CA PRO A 51 -24.25 -13.38 -11.32
C PRO A 51 -23.91 -12.30 -10.30
N CYS A 52 -23.42 -12.74 -9.14
CA CYS A 52 -22.90 -11.87 -8.11
C CYS A 52 -21.99 -10.86 -8.83
N PRO A 53 -22.12 -9.54 -8.61
CA PRO A 53 -21.22 -8.58 -9.23
C PRO A 53 -19.79 -9.06 -8.96
N PRO A 54 -18.89 -9.04 -9.95
CA PRO A 54 -17.54 -9.58 -9.79
C PRO A 54 -16.96 -9.01 -8.50
N THR A 55 -16.65 -9.90 -7.57
CA THR A 55 -16.17 -9.53 -6.24
C THR A 55 -14.87 -8.76 -6.44
N ALA A 56 -14.94 -7.47 -6.14
CA ALA A 56 -13.83 -6.57 -6.40
C ALA A 56 -12.56 -7.06 -5.70
N ARG A 57 -11.54 -7.35 -6.50
CA ARG A 57 -10.29 -7.92 -6.03
C ARG A 57 -9.52 -6.89 -5.19
N ARG A 58 -8.92 -7.35 -4.11
CA ARG A 58 -8.24 -6.54 -3.10
C ARG A 58 -6.74 -6.78 -3.19
N ILE A 59 -5.98 -5.70 -3.29
CA ILE A 59 -4.53 -5.71 -3.30
C ILE A 59 -4.05 -5.18 -1.96
N ILE A 60 -3.55 -6.06 -1.09
CA ILE A 60 -3.03 -5.72 0.22
C ILE A 60 -1.53 -5.45 0.08
N VAL A 61 -1.09 -4.24 0.42
CA VAL A 61 0.30 -3.81 0.30
C VAL A 61 0.90 -3.60 1.69
N THR A 62 1.89 -4.42 2.04
CA THR A 62 2.53 -4.43 3.37
C THR A 62 4.04 -4.47 3.22
N ASN A 63 4.79 -3.95 4.21
CA ASN A 63 6.26 -3.96 4.15
C ASN A 63 6.81 -5.38 3.90
N HIS A 64 6.30 -6.37 4.64
CA HIS A 64 6.62 -7.77 4.44
C HIS A 64 5.41 -8.56 3.97
N LEU A 65 5.63 -9.50 3.06
CA LEU A 65 4.65 -10.51 2.71
C LEU A 65 4.38 -11.44 3.90
N PRO A 66 3.16 -11.97 4.05
CA PRO A 66 2.84 -12.96 5.06
C PRO A 66 3.36 -14.36 4.66
N ILE A 67 4.60 -14.45 4.21
CA ILE A 67 5.25 -15.67 3.72
C ILE A 67 6.56 -15.88 4.49
N ARG A 68 6.74 -17.08 5.03
CA ARG A 68 8.02 -17.58 5.49
C ARG A 68 8.74 -18.24 4.33
N ALA A 69 9.94 -17.76 4.05
CA ALA A 69 10.86 -18.36 3.09
C ALA A 69 11.95 -19.12 3.84
N SER A 70 12.16 -20.38 3.47
CA SER A 70 13.24 -21.23 3.96
C SER A 70 14.00 -21.83 2.79
N ARG A 71 15.33 -21.73 2.82
CA ARG A 71 16.19 -22.37 1.83
C ARG A 71 16.73 -23.66 2.42
N ASP A 72 16.48 -24.77 1.74
CA ASP A 72 17.03 -26.05 2.16
C ASP A 72 18.56 -26.05 1.99
N PRO A 73 19.36 -26.26 3.06
CA PRO A 73 20.82 -26.23 2.96
C PRO A 73 21.41 -27.31 2.05
N SER A 74 20.72 -28.45 1.89
CA SER A 74 21.21 -29.57 1.08
C SER A 74 20.91 -29.44 -0.41
N SER A 75 19.69 -29.03 -0.77
CA SER A 75 19.27 -28.93 -2.17
C SER A 75 19.41 -27.52 -2.75
N GLY A 76 19.57 -26.50 -1.90
CA GLY A 76 19.58 -25.10 -2.31
C GLY A 76 18.21 -24.57 -2.76
N ILE A 77 17.16 -25.40 -2.67
CA ILE A 77 15.80 -25.09 -3.15
C ILE A 77 15.07 -24.21 -2.13
N TRP A 78 14.35 -23.21 -2.64
CA TRP A 78 13.46 -22.37 -1.85
C TRP A 78 12.13 -23.06 -1.56
N SER A 79 11.74 -23.03 -0.29
CA SER A 79 10.44 -23.48 0.21
C SER A 79 9.71 -22.29 0.85
N PHE A 80 8.40 -22.20 0.62
CA PHE A 80 7.58 -21.10 1.08
C PHE A 80 6.34 -21.63 1.81
N SER A 81 5.98 -20.96 2.91
CA SER A 81 4.78 -21.28 3.69
C SER A 81 4.12 -20.00 4.19
N TRP A 82 2.81 -20.06 4.47
CA TRP A 82 2.08 -18.93 5.05
C TRP A 82 2.56 -18.63 6.47
N ASP A 83 2.73 -17.35 6.78
CA ASP A 83 2.98 -16.88 8.14
C ASP A 83 1.65 -16.47 8.81
N SER A 84 1.11 -17.35 9.66
CA SER A 84 -0.16 -17.12 10.37
C SER A 84 -0.15 -15.89 11.27
N ASP A 85 1.04 -15.53 11.78
CA ASP A 85 1.21 -14.47 12.78
C ASP A 85 1.44 -13.10 12.13
N ALA A 86 1.59 -13.05 10.81
CA ALA A 86 1.80 -11.80 10.10
C ALA A 86 0.55 -10.92 10.17
N LEU A 87 0.72 -9.65 10.55
CA LEU A 87 -0.36 -8.65 10.56
C LEU A 87 -1.07 -8.55 9.20
N ALA A 88 -0.34 -8.74 8.10
CA ALA A 88 -0.87 -8.78 6.74
C ALA A 88 -1.85 -9.94 6.49
N PHE A 89 -1.77 -11.00 7.31
CA PHE A 89 -2.60 -12.19 7.25
C PHE A 89 -3.87 -12.05 8.10
N GLN A 90 -3.87 -11.20 9.14
CA GLN A 90 -5.01 -11.07 10.07
C GLN A 90 -6.30 -10.53 9.44
N PRO A 91 -6.29 -9.56 8.50
CA PRO A 91 -7.50 -9.09 7.84
C PRO A 91 -8.28 -10.20 7.10
N ARG A 92 -7.64 -11.34 6.82
CA ARG A 92 -8.25 -12.48 6.13
C ARG A 92 -9.49 -13.04 6.82
N SER A 93 -9.56 -13.00 8.16
CA SER A 93 -10.71 -13.53 8.90
C SER A 93 -11.96 -12.65 8.78
N GLY A 94 -11.79 -11.35 8.50
CA GLY A 94 -12.88 -10.39 8.37
C GLY A 94 -13.30 -10.09 6.92
N LEU A 95 -12.58 -10.64 5.93
CA LEU A 95 -12.89 -10.47 4.51
C LEU A 95 -13.83 -11.60 4.03
N PRO A 96 -14.86 -11.30 3.23
CA PRO A 96 -15.70 -12.32 2.64
C PRO A 96 -14.84 -13.27 1.80
N GLY A 97 -14.83 -14.57 2.15
CA GLY A 97 -14.03 -15.61 1.49
C GLY A 97 -12.73 -16.03 2.19
N GLY A 98 -12.34 -15.40 3.31
CA GLY A 98 -11.23 -15.91 4.14
C GLY A 98 -9.82 -15.76 3.53
N ALA A 99 -8.87 -16.54 4.06
CA ALA A 99 -7.44 -16.51 3.70
C ALA A 99 -7.09 -16.98 2.28
N SER A 100 -8.00 -17.70 1.65
CA SER A 100 -7.86 -18.27 0.31
C SER A 100 -8.89 -17.72 -0.65
N SER A 101 -9.54 -16.60 -0.30
CA SER A 101 -10.47 -15.96 -1.23
C SER A 101 -9.69 -15.70 -2.53
N PRO A 102 -10.22 -16.12 -3.68
CA PRO A 102 -9.58 -15.92 -4.98
C PRO A 102 -9.50 -14.43 -5.37
N ASP A 103 -9.80 -13.52 -4.46
CA ASP A 103 -9.94 -12.10 -4.70
C ASP A 103 -8.92 -11.28 -3.89
N VAL A 104 -7.96 -11.91 -3.20
CA VAL A 104 -6.89 -11.17 -2.49
C VAL A 104 -5.53 -11.43 -3.13
N VAL A 105 -4.79 -10.35 -3.36
CA VAL A 105 -3.40 -10.36 -3.82
C VAL A 105 -2.56 -9.60 -2.79
N HIS A 106 -1.42 -10.15 -2.40
CA HIS A 106 -0.51 -9.51 -1.44
C HIS A 106 0.73 -8.98 -2.15
N VAL A 107 1.13 -7.75 -1.87
CA VAL A 107 2.35 -7.13 -2.40
C VAL A 107 3.25 -6.72 -1.24
N GLY A 108 4.52 -7.12 -1.27
CA GLY A 108 5.46 -6.82 -0.19
C GLY A 108 6.85 -7.40 -0.36
N THR A 109 7.78 -7.08 0.53
CA THR A 109 9.12 -7.68 0.53
C THR A 109 9.11 -9.07 1.17
N LEU A 110 10.07 -9.91 0.79
CA LEU A 110 10.40 -11.13 1.53
C LEU A 110 11.37 -10.79 2.66
N ARG A 111 11.29 -11.53 3.77
CA ARG A 111 12.28 -11.42 4.86
C ARG A 111 13.62 -12.07 4.53
N ALA A 112 13.63 -13.01 3.59
CA ALA A 112 14.84 -13.65 3.09
C ALA A 112 15.41 -12.87 1.90
N GLU A 113 16.74 -12.79 1.84
CA GLU A 113 17.45 -12.24 0.70
C GLU A 113 17.49 -13.28 -0.42
N ILE A 114 16.97 -12.90 -1.60
CA ILE A 114 16.89 -13.76 -2.79
C ILE A 114 17.87 -13.22 -3.83
N ASP A 115 18.79 -14.08 -4.27
CA ASP A 115 19.74 -13.77 -5.33
C ASP A 115 19.03 -13.40 -6.63
N SER A 116 19.59 -12.45 -7.37
CA SER A 116 19.00 -11.94 -8.62
C SER A 116 18.67 -13.02 -9.66
N THR A 117 19.40 -14.13 -9.68
CA THR A 117 19.16 -15.27 -10.57
C THR A 117 17.86 -16.02 -10.26
N ASP A 118 17.45 -16.01 -8.99
CA ASP A 118 16.30 -16.78 -8.50
C ASP A 118 15.03 -15.91 -8.40
N GLN A 119 15.16 -14.58 -8.50
CA GLN A 119 14.06 -13.63 -8.27
C GLN A 119 12.85 -13.88 -9.17
N ASP A 120 13.07 -14.14 -10.46
CA ASP A 120 11.97 -14.36 -11.42
C ASP A 120 11.24 -15.69 -11.13
N ALA A 121 11.99 -16.76 -10.84
CA ALA A 121 11.44 -18.06 -10.50
C ALA A 121 10.64 -18.00 -9.18
N VAL A 122 11.17 -17.31 -8.17
CA VAL A 122 10.50 -17.08 -6.89
C VAL A 122 9.25 -16.23 -7.06
N ALA A 123 9.31 -15.15 -7.86
CA ALA A 123 8.15 -14.31 -8.14
C ALA A 123 7.02 -15.08 -8.83
N HIS A 124 7.35 -15.91 -9.82
CA HIS A 124 6.36 -16.76 -10.50
C HIS A 124 5.72 -17.75 -9.52
N LEU A 125 6.53 -18.45 -8.73
CA LEU A 125 6.05 -19.42 -7.73
C LEU A 125 5.13 -18.77 -6.69
N LEU A 126 5.51 -17.59 -6.17
CA LEU A 126 4.72 -16.86 -5.18
C LEU A 126 3.41 -16.31 -5.76
N SER A 127 3.43 -15.85 -7.00
CA SER A 127 2.22 -15.37 -7.68
C SER A 127 1.24 -16.52 -7.91
N GLU A 128 1.72 -17.67 -8.40
CA GLU A 128 0.87 -18.82 -8.74
C GLU A 128 0.32 -19.54 -7.50
N LYS A 129 1.19 -19.87 -6.53
CA LYS A 129 0.79 -20.68 -5.36
C LYS A 129 0.19 -19.86 -4.22
N PHE A 130 0.62 -18.61 -4.07
CA PHE A 130 0.29 -17.79 -2.91
C PHE A 130 -0.42 -16.48 -3.28
N ARG A 131 -0.53 -16.12 -4.56
CA ARG A 131 -1.04 -14.79 -4.99
C ARG A 131 -0.28 -13.65 -4.33
N CYS A 132 1.02 -13.87 -4.14
CA CYS A 132 1.94 -12.91 -3.56
C CYS A 132 2.86 -12.35 -4.66
N VAL A 133 2.97 -11.04 -4.72
CA VAL A 133 3.88 -10.32 -5.61
C VAL A 133 5.04 -9.80 -4.76
N PRO A 134 6.24 -10.40 -4.86
CA PRO A 134 7.38 -9.92 -4.11
C PRO A 134 7.91 -8.60 -4.68
N VAL A 135 8.28 -7.70 -3.78
CA VAL A 135 9.04 -6.49 -4.08
C VAL A 135 10.49 -6.76 -3.67
N PHE A 136 11.36 -6.96 -4.65
CA PHE A 136 12.79 -7.11 -4.40
C PHE A 136 13.44 -5.73 -4.28
N LEU A 137 13.98 -5.44 -3.10
CA LEU A 137 14.75 -4.22 -2.86
C LEU A 137 16.23 -4.57 -2.86
N PRO A 138 17.10 -3.81 -3.54
CA PRO A 138 18.54 -3.95 -3.39
C PRO A 138 18.96 -3.86 -1.91
N PRO A 139 19.95 -4.64 -1.44
CA PRO A 139 20.28 -4.73 -0.01
C PRO A 139 20.63 -3.38 0.63
N ASP A 140 21.42 -2.55 -0.07
CA ASP A 140 21.73 -1.19 0.38
C ASP A 140 20.47 -0.31 0.50
N LEU A 141 19.58 -0.40 -0.49
CA LEU A 141 18.32 0.35 -0.49
C LEU A 141 17.45 -0.10 0.67
N HIS A 142 17.31 -1.42 0.88
CA HIS A 142 16.56 -1.99 1.99
C HIS A 142 17.10 -1.49 3.34
N ASN A 143 18.42 -1.51 3.54
CA ASN A 143 19.02 -1.06 4.79
C ASN A 143 18.74 0.43 5.06
N ARG A 144 18.94 1.30 4.07
CA ARG A 144 18.68 2.74 4.20
C ARG A 144 17.18 3.06 4.39
N PHE A 145 16.31 2.37 3.67
CA PHE A 145 14.86 2.51 3.79
C PHE A 145 14.34 2.01 5.14
N TYR A 146 14.60 0.74 5.46
CA TYR A 146 13.98 0.04 6.58
C TYR A 146 14.69 0.33 7.90
N HIS A 147 16.00 0.05 7.99
CA HIS A 147 16.74 0.29 9.23
C HIS A 147 16.99 1.78 9.46
N GLY A 148 17.38 2.51 8.42
CA GLY A 148 17.65 3.95 8.49
C GLY A 148 16.38 4.79 8.67
N PHE A 149 15.59 4.97 7.60
CA PHE A 149 14.46 5.90 7.65
C PHE A 149 13.30 5.38 8.49
N CYS A 150 12.88 4.13 8.32
CA CYS A 150 11.71 3.59 9.00
C CYS A 150 11.97 3.34 10.50
N LYS A 151 12.97 2.52 10.84
CA LYS A 151 13.20 2.07 12.22
C LYS A 151 14.01 3.05 13.07
N HIS A 152 15.04 3.68 12.52
CA HIS A 152 15.86 4.61 13.28
C HIS A 152 15.26 6.03 13.33
N TYR A 153 14.56 6.48 12.28
CA TYR A 153 14.02 7.85 12.23
C TYR A 153 12.50 7.95 12.47
N LEU A 154 11.65 7.30 11.67
CA LEU A 154 10.20 7.45 11.82
C LEU A 154 9.65 6.78 13.09
N TRP A 155 10.04 5.52 13.34
CA TRP A 155 9.47 4.74 14.43
C TRP A 155 9.61 5.42 15.80
N PRO A 156 10.77 5.97 16.22
CA PRO A 156 10.88 6.66 17.51
C PRO A 156 10.00 7.92 17.59
N LEU A 157 9.91 8.70 16.50
CA LEU A 157 9.05 9.89 16.46
C LEU A 157 7.57 9.56 16.60
N LEU A 158 7.10 8.51 15.91
CA LEU A 158 5.71 8.04 16.01
C LEU A 158 5.37 7.55 17.42
N HIS A 159 6.36 7.04 18.16
CA HIS A 159 6.21 6.50 19.51
C HIS A 159 6.64 7.47 20.61
N TYR A 160 6.73 8.78 20.32
CA TYR A 160 7.07 9.82 21.29
C TYR A 160 8.46 9.66 21.95
N HIS A 161 9.35 8.87 21.36
CA HIS A 161 10.75 8.79 21.76
C HIS A 161 11.52 9.95 21.13
N LEU A 162 11.34 11.15 21.69
CA LEU A 162 12.11 12.33 21.31
C LEU A 162 13.55 12.21 21.82
N PRO A 163 14.58 12.52 21.00
CA PRO A 163 15.93 12.64 21.51
C PRO A 163 16.00 13.88 22.41
N LEU A 164 16.23 13.65 23.72
CA LEU A 164 16.45 14.72 24.70
C LEU A 164 17.82 15.42 24.55
N SER A 165 18.67 14.97 23.63
CA SER A 165 19.99 15.57 23.37
C SER A 165 20.14 16.04 21.92
N ALA A 166 20.86 17.16 21.76
CA ALA A 166 21.23 17.67 20.45
C ALA A 166 22.07 16.64 19.68
N ALA A 167 21.87 16.63 18.36
CA ALA A 167 22.41 15.77 17.32
C ALA A 167 23.91 15.38 17.35
N ALA A 168 24.70 15.85 18.31
CA ALA A 168 26.11 15.51 18.49
C ALA A 168 26.36 14.15 19.17
N PHE A 169 25.37 13.57 19.87
CA PHE A 169 25.53 12.31 20.63
C PHE A 169 24.47 11.24 20.30
N GLY A 170 24.24 10.96 19.01
CA GLY A 170 23.38 9.84 18.59
C GLY A 170 21.87 10.11 18.58
N GLY A 171 21.46 11.39 18.53
CA GLY A 171 20.05 11.76 18.38
C GLY A 171 19.48 11.44 16.99
N LEU A 172 18.14 11.40 16.87
CA LEU A 172 17.43 11.23 15.60
C LEU A 172 17.73 12.38 14.62
N ARG A 173 18.78 12.25 13.82
CA ARG A 173 19.11 13.22 12.78
C ARG A 173 18.34 12.88 11.51
N TYR A 174 17.68 13.88 10.94
CA TYR A 174 17.14 13.76 9.60
C TYR A 174 18.29 13.68 8.59
N ASP A 175 18.22 12.68 7.72
CA ASP A 175 19.13 12.48 6.61
C ASP A 175 18.33 12.46 5.30
N ARG A 176 18.64 13.40 4.40
CA ARG A 176 17.99 13.51 3.10
C ARG A 176 18.24 12.28 2.22
N GLY A 177 19.41 11.64 2.32
CA GLY A 177 19.73 10.41 1.59
C GLY A 177 18.86 9.23 2.04
N LEU A 178 18.52 9.14 3.33
CA LEU A 178 17.57 8.15 3.86
C LEU A 178 16.13 8.44 3.38
N TRP A 179 15.74 9.71 3.31
CA TRP A 179 14.45 10.09 2.72
C TRP A 179 14.35 9.69 1.24
N LEU A 180 15.39 9.95 0.44
CA LEU A 180 15.42 9.53 -0.96
C LEU A 180 15.37 8.01 -1.12
N ALA A 181 16.05 7.25 -0.24
CA ALA A 181 15.92 5.80 -0.18
C ALA A 181 14.47 5.38 0.12
N TYR A 182 13.79 6.06 1.04
CA TYR A 182 12.40 5.78 1.37
C TYR A 182 11.44 6.00 0.19
N LEU A 183 11.60 7.11 -0.53
CA LEU A 183 10.85 7.38 -1.75
C LEU A 183 11.14 6.34 -2.85
N SER A 184 12.41 5.96 -3.00
CA SER A 184 12.83 4.98 -4.01
C SER A 184 12.27 3.59 -3.73
N ALA A 185 12.25 3.16 -2.47
CA ALA A 185 11.58 1.93 -2.06
C ALA A 185 10.08 2.01 -2.32
N ASN A 186 9.40 3.08 -1.88
CA ASN A 186 7.96 3.27 -2.10
C ASN A 186 7.58 3.29 -3.59
N LYS A 187 8.45 3.84 -4.45
CA LYS A 187 8.30 3.80 -5.91
C LYS A 187 8.35 2.36 -6.43
N LEU A 188 9.30 1.52 -6.00
CA LEU A 188 9.36 0.10 -6.37
C LEU A 188 8.11 -0.67 -5.93
N PHE A 189 7.59 -0.38 -4.74
CA PHE A 189 6.31 -0.92 -4.29
C PHE A 189 5.17 -0.49 -5.21
N ALA A 190 5.10 0.80 -5.56
CA ALA A 190 4.09 1.31 -6.48
C ALA A 190 4.18 0.61 -7.85
N ASP A 191 5.38 0.46 -8.41
CA ASP A 191 5.60 -0.20 -9.69
C ASP A 191 5.06 -1.63 -9.68
N ARG A 192 5.33 -2.41 -8.63
CA ARG A 192 4.80 -3.78 -8.48
C ARG A 192 3.29 -3.83 -8.28
N VAL A 193 2.70 -2.88 -7.56
CA VAL A 193 1.23 -2.77 -7.46
C VAL A 193 0.63 -2.48 -8.84
N MET A 194 1.23 -1.56 -9.60
CA MET A 194 0.74 -1.16 -10.92
C MET A 194 0.82 -2.28 -11.96
N GLU A 195 1.74 -3.23 -11.81
CA GLU A 195 1.83 -4.42 -12.68
C GLU A 195 0.60 -5.33 -12.57
N VAL A 196 0.02 -5.44 -11.36
CA VAL A 196 -1.11 -6.35 -11.11
C VAL A 196 -2.46 -5.63 -11.03
N LEU A 197 -2.47 -4.31 -10.90
CA LEU A 197 -3.67 -3.49 -10.71
C LEU A 197 -4.55 -3.41 -11.97
N SER A 198 -5.85 -3.61 -11.76
CA SER A 198 -6.95 -3.31 -12.67
C SER A 198 -7.73 -2.11 -12.11
N PRO A 199 -7.50 -0.88 -12.62
CA PRO A 199 -7.92 0.35 -11.93
C PRO A 199 -9.41 0.53 -11.69
N GLU A 200 -10.28 -0.11 -12.49
CA GLU A 200 -11.74 0.05 -12.39
C GLU A 200 -12.37 -0.92 -11.38
N ASP A 201 -11.73 -2.07 -11.20
CA ASP A 201 -12.28 -3.21 -10.45
C ASP A 201 -11.60 -3.40 -9.09
N ASP A 202 -10.32 -3.06 -8.98
CA ASP A 202 -9.53 -3.40 -7.80
C ASP A 202 -9.59 -2.33 -6.69
N PHE A 203 -9.46 -2.80 -5.45
CA PHE A 203 -9.22 -1.99 -4.27
C PHE A 203 -7.79 -2.19 -3.78
N VAL A 204 -7.02 -1.11 -3.63
CA VAL A 204 -5.71 -1.16 -3.00
C VAL A 204 -5.83 -0.81 -1.53
N TRP A 205 -5.24 -1.62 -0.67
CA TRP A 205 -5.17 -1.37 0.77
C TRP A 205 -3.73 -1.40 1.24
N ALA A 206 -3.18 -0.22 1.53
CA ALA A 206 -1.80 -0.05 1.98
C ALA A 206 -1.73 -0.01 3.51
N HIS A 207 -0.64 -0.53 4.07
CA HIS A 207 -0.49 -0.66 5.51
C HIS A 207 0.83 -0.10 6.04
N ASP A 208 0.69 0.61 7.16
CA ASP A 208 1.74 1.04 8.08
C ASP A 208 2.71 2.12 7.56
N TYR A 209 3.49 2.69 8.48
CA TYR A 209 4.36 3.85 8.21
C TYR A 209 5.51 3.59 7.22
N HIS A 210 5.72 2.35 6.80
CA HIS A 210 6.69 1.99 5.76
C HIS A 210 6.27 2.50 4.37
N LEU A 211 4.97 2.69 4.15
CA LEU A 211 4.38 2.94 2.82
C LEU A 211 3.63 4.28 2.73
N LEU A 212 4.02 5.29 3.54
CA LEU A 212 3.32 6.58 3.58
C LEU A 212 3.39 7.33 2.25
N ALA A 213 4.43 7.13 1.44
CA ALA A 213 4.58 7.78 0.13
C ALA A 213 3.84 7.03 -1.01
N LEU A 214 3.46 5.77 -0.80
CA LEU A 214 2.81 4.92 -1.79
C LEU A 214 1.53 5.53 -2.39
N PRO A 215 0.60 6.12 -1.60
CA PRO A 215 -0.62 6.73 -2.15
C PRO A 215 -0.36 7.79 -3.23
N THR A 216 0.66 8.64 -3.04
CA THR A 216 1.01 9.68 -4.03
C THR A 216 1.44 9.06 -5.36
N PHE A 217 2.26 8.01 -5.32
CA PHE A 217 2.71 7.34 -6.54
C PHE A 217 1.54 6.70 -7.29
N LEU A 218 0.63 6.02 -6.58
CA LEU A 218 -0.52 5.37 -7.19
C LEU A 218 -1.52 6.38 -7.76
N ARG A 219 -1.90 7.41 -6.99
CA ARG A 219 -2.90 8.41 -7.41
C ARG A 219 -2.41 9.24 -8.60
N LYS A 220 -1.11 9.49 -8.70
CA LYS A 220 -0.52 10.20 -9.86
C LYS A 220 -0.65 9.42 -11.16
N ARG A 221 -0.55 8.08 -11.11
CA ARG A 221 -0.72 7.23 -12.31
C ARG A 221 -2.17 6.88 -12.59
N PHE A 222 -2.95 6.66 -11.52
CA PHE A 222 -4.35 6.25 -11.58
C PHE A 222 -5.20 7.15 -10.67
N PRO A 223 -5.69 8.30 -11.19
CA PRO A 223 -6.43 9.27 -10.37
C PRO A 223 -7.71 8.70 -9.73
N ARG A 224 -8.35 7.73 -10.39
CA ARG A 224 -9.60 7.09 -9.95
C ARG A 224 -9.41 5.78 -9.17
N ILE A 225 -8.18 5.47 -8.76
CA ILE A 225 -7.90 4.25 -7.99
C ILE A 225 -8.67 4.25 -6.67
N LYS A 226 -9.23 3.11 -6.28
CA LYS A 226 -9.86 2.94 -4.96
C LYS A 226 -8.76 2.56 -3.97
N LEU A 227 -8.37 3.50 -3.11
CA LEU A 227 -7.20 3.36 -2.24
C LEU A 227 -7.56 3.58 -0.76
N GLY A 228 -7.42 2.54 0.04
CA GLY A 228 -7.43 2.61 1.50
C GLY A 228 -6.01 2.58 2.07
N PHE A 229 -5.82 3.19 3.23
CA PHE A 229 -4.59 3.13 3.98
C PHE A 229 -4.88 2.91 5.47
N PHE A 230 -4.17 1.98 6.11
CA PHE A 230 -4.31 1.74 7.56
C PHE A 230 -2.99 1.95 8.28
N PHE A 231 -3.01 2.79 9.31
CA PHE A 231 -1.84 3.16 10.10
C PHE A 231 -1.82 2.35 11.41
N HIS A 232 -0.89 1.40 11.52
CA HIS A 232 -0.82 0.47 12.66
C HIS A 232 -0.06 1.04 13.87
N SER A 233 0.86 1.96 13.65
CA SER A 233 1.57 2.64 14.74
C SER A 233 0.71 3.76 15.37
N PRO A 234 1.05 4.25 16.57
CA PRO A 234 0.46 5.48 17.08
C PRO A 234 0.70 6.66 16.12
N PHE A 235 -0.28 7.53 15.97
CA PHE A 235 -0.10 8.79 15.25
C PHE A 235 0.27 9.89 16.26
N PRO A 236 1.43 10.55 16.10
CA PRO A 236 1.92 11.49 17.11
C PRO A 236 1.15 12.81 17.06
N THR A 237 1.15 13.56 18.17
CA THR A 237 0.57 14.91 18.20
C THR A 237 1.23 15.83 17.17
N SER A 238 0.53 16.91 16.79
CA SER A 238 1.07 17.94 15.89
C SER A 238 2.38 18.57 16.36
N GLU A 239 2.62 18.64 17.67
CA GLU A 239 3.86 19.18 18.23
C GLU A 239 5.08 18.30 17.96
N ILE A 240 4.86 16.98 17.88
CA ILE A 240 5.91 16.01 17.53
C ILE A 240 5.99 15.90 16.01
N PHE A 241 4.86 15.77 15.33
CA PHE A 241 4.86 15.59 13.88
C PHE A 241 5.50 16.78 13.13
N ARG A 242 5.37 18.01 13.66
CA ARG A 242 6.01 19.19 13.07
C ARG A 242 7.54 19.16 13.10
N THR A 243 8.16 18.32 13.92
CA THR A 243 9.63 18.18 13.95
C THR A 243 10.16 17.38 12.77
N ILE A 244 9.30 16.67 12.03
CA ILE A 244 9.67 15.96 10.80
C ILE A 244 9.87 16.99 9.68
N PRO A 245 11.05 17.03 9.02
CA PRO A 245 11.28 17.97 7.92
C PRO A 245 10.37 17.73 6.72
N VAL A 246 10.11 16.46 6.37
CA VAL A 246 9.26 16.02 5.24
C VAL A 246 7.78 15.80 5.62
N ARG A 247 7.32 16.51 6.65
CA ARG A 247 5.98 16.35 7.24
C ARG A 247 4.86 16.62 6.24
N GLU A 248 5.03 17.61 5.38
CA GLU A 248 3.99 18.03 4.44
C GLU A 248 3.82 17.00 3.34
N GLU A 249 4.93 16.46 2.82
CA GLU A 249 4.94 15.41 1.80
C GLU A 249 4.30 14.13 2.32
N LEU A 250 4.57 13.74 3.56
CA LEU A 250 3.95 12.57 4.19
C LEU A 250 2.43 12.76 4.39
N LEU A 251 2.00 13.91 4.90
CA LEU A 251 0.56 14.19 5.10
C LEU A 251 -0.17 14.28 3.76
N ARG A 252 0.34 15.04 2.80
CA ARG A 252 -0.24 15.15 1.46
C ARG A 252 -0.32 13.79 0.79
N SER A 253 0.65 12.92 1.02
CA SER A 253 0.59 11.56 0.52
C SER A 253 -0.55 10.77 1.14
N LEU A 254 -0.70 10.77 2.46
CA LEU A 254 -1.84 10.09 3.11
C LEU A 254 -3.19 10.63 2.65
N LEU A 255 -3.31 11.93 2.39
CA LEU A 255 -4.53 12.56 1.85
C LEU A 255 -4.87 12.13 0.42
N ASN A 256 -3.95 11.47 -0.29
CA ASN A 256 -4.25 10.83 -1.57
C ASN A 256 -4.98 9.48 -1.39
N ALA A 257 -5.22 8.97 -0.18
CA ALA A 257 -6.08 7.80 0.04
C ALA A 257 -7.55 8.23 0.21
N ASP A 258 -8.48 7.40 -0.28
CA ASP A 258 -9.92 7.60 -0.12
C ASP A 258 -10.38 7.30 1.31
N LEU A 259 -9.69 6.39 1.99
CA LEU A 259 -9.99 5.99 3.36
C LEU A 259 -8.70 5.85 4.17
N LEU A 260 -8.65 6.51 5.32
CA LEU A 260 -7.58 6.39 6.31
C LEU A 260 -8.10 5.73 7.59
N GLY A 261 -7.49 4.62 7.98
CA GLY A 261 -7.83 3.88 9.20
C GLY A 261 -6.75 3.97 10.26
N PHE A 262 -7.18 4.01 11.52
CA PHE A 262 -6.32 4.02 12.72
C PHE A 262 -6.91 3.08 13.77
N HIS A 263 -6.07 2.60 14.70
CA HIS A 263 -6.54 1.75 15.81
C HIS A 263 -7.48 2.48 16.79
N THR A 264 -7.27 3.78 17.03
CA THR A 264 -8.04 4.55 18.01
C THR A 264 -8.50 5.88 17.42
N PHE A 265 -9.58 6.41 17.98
CA PHE A 265 -10.08 7.73 17.63
C PHE A 265 -9.07 8.86 17.93
N ASP A 266 -8.26 8.70 18.99
CA ASP A 266 -7.23 9.66 19.35
C ASP A 266 -6.15 9.81 18.27
N TYR A 267 -5.73 8.70 17.65
CA TYR A 267 -4.77 8.75 16.56
C TYR A 267 -5.35 9.47 15.34
N ALA A 268 -6.62 9.22 15.01
CA ALA A 268 -7.32 9.95 13.96
C ALA A 268 -7.41 11.46 14.28
N ARG A 269 -7.73 11.82 15.52
CA ARG A 269 -7.77 13.22 15.97
C ARG A 269 -6.39 13.90 15.87
N HIS A 270 -5.31 13.21 16.22
CA HIS A 270 -3.96 13.73 16.06
C HIS A 270 -3.58 13.95 14.60
N PHE A 271 -3.95 13.02 13.72
CA PHE A 271 -3.77 13.19 12.28
C PHE A 271 -4.51 14.43 11.75
N LEU A 272 -5.78 14.61 12.11
CA LEU A 272 -6.58 15.77 11.72
C LEU A 272 -6.00 17.08 12.24
N ALA A 273 -5.52 17.10 13.48
CA ALA A 273 -4.83 18.26 14.04
C ALA A 273 -3.54 18.59 13.26
N CYS A 274 -2.82 17.58 12.76
CA CYS A 274 -1.66 17.78 11.88
C CYS A 274 -2.08 18.35 10.53
N CYS A 275 -3.12 17.81 9.89
CA CYS A 275 -3.65 18.35 8.62
C CYS A 275 -4.10 19.81 8.77
N SER A 276 -4.82 20.14 9.84
CA SER A 276 -5.28 21.50 10.08
C SER A 276 -4.13 22.47 10.38
N ARG A 277 -3.22 22.13 11.30
CA ARG A 277 -2.14 23.04 11.71
C ARG A 277 -1.02 23.18 10.69
N LEU A 278 -0.73 22.13 9.93
CA LEU A 278 0.43 22.10 9.01
C LEU A 278 0.04 22.36 7.55
N LEU A 279 -1.17 21.98 7.14
CA LEU A 279 -1.65 22.19 5.77
C LEU A 279 -2.78 23.24 5.66
N GLY A 280 -3.30 23.74 6.80
CA GLY A 280 -4.40 24.71 6.79
C GLY A 280 -5.74 24.13 6.35
N LEU A 281 -5.94 22.81 6.48
CA LEU A 281 -7.16 22.15 6.06
C LEU A 281 -8.21 22.12 7.17
N ASP A 282 -9.45 22.47 6.83
CA ASP A 282 -10.59 22.31 7.73
C ASP A 282 -11.12 20.86 7.68
N TYR A 283 -11.63 20.37 8.81
CA TYR A 283 -12.24 19.04 8.90
C TYR A 283 -13.59 19.10 9.60
N GLU A 284 -14.51 18.25 9.14
CA GLU A 284 -15.84 18.11 9.75
C GLU A 284 -15.97 16.71 10.35
N SER A 285 -16.31 16.66 11.64
CA SER A 285 -16.68 15.41 12.29
C SER A 285 -18.15 15.10 12.02
N LYS A 286 -18.43 14.00 11.32
CA LYS A 286 -19.79 13.45 11.15
C LYS A 286 -19.88 12.15 11.96
N ARG A 287 -21.04 11.85 12.55
CA ARG A 287 -21.17 10.70 13.48
C ARG A 287 -20.74 9.39 12.80
N GLY A 288 -19.62 8.82 13.26
CA GLY A 288 -19.09 7.53 12.80
C GLY A 288 -17.90 7.58 11.82
N TYR A 289 -17.59 8.73 11.23
CA TYR A 289 -16.42 8.93 10.36
C TYR A 289 -16.02 10.41 10.30
N ILE A 290 -14.73 10.70 10.22
CA ILE A 290 -14.25 12.08 10.09
C ILE A 290 -13.81 12.32 8.65
N GLY A 291 -14.43 13.30 8.01
CA GLY A 291 -14.11 13.69 6.64
C GLY A 291 -13.17 14.89 6.63
N LEU A 292 -12.18 14.85 5.74
CA LEU A 292 -11.41 16.01 5.33
C LEU A 292 -11.94 16.45 3.97
N THR A 293 -12.50 17.65 3.90
CA THR A 293 -12.91 18.22 2.62
C THR A 293 -11.70 18.95 2.05
N THR A 294 -10.93 18.27 1.20
CA THR A 294 -9.99 18.96 0.33
C THR A 294 -10.81 19.64 -0.74
N THR A 295 -10.98 20.97 -0.65
CA THR A 295 -11.58 21.74 -1.74
C THR A 295 -10.82 21.44 -3.01
N ALA A 296 -11.50 20.86 -4.00
CA ALA A 296 -10.92 20.45 -5.26
C ALA A 296 -10.15 21.62 -5.89
N GLY A 297 -8.83 21.49 -5.93
CA GLY A 297 -7.94 22.44 -6.60
C GLY A 297 -6.90 23.09 -5.69
N LEU A 298 -5.88 22.32 -5.30
CA LEU A 298 -4.52 22.81 -5.05
C LEU A 298 -3.52 21.88 -5.72
#